data_AF-A0A8H6LYD8-F1
#
_entry.id   AF-A0A8H6LYD8-F1
#
_cell.length_a   1.000
_cell.length_b   1.000
_cell.length_c   1.000
_cell.angle_alpha   90.00
_cell.angle_beta   90.00
_cell.angle_gamma   90.00
#
_symmetry.space_group_name_H-M   'P 1'
#
loop_
_entity.id
_entity.type
_entity.pdbx_description
1 polymer ?
#
loop_
_entity_poly.entity_id
_entity_poly.type
_entity_poly.pdbx_seq_one_letter_code
_entity_poly.pdbx_strand_id
1 'polypeptide(L)'
;MPPAAPAPPTRCSGCSGRFPLMPNDGRRCGACQRRSEQLTSWPQCRQCGDTYEFLGDNEPCGDCVEFREGSGQLAQNAVTQPVNPRTHSTHRGADDQAREKRVRAAQIVGHMAASHGNAVARASQGAMVAPSKLKGTHPEIAPTPTAPKAPGKIINVRIDKLCNVGTGKKNGAGPPNFVPQNFEMADDTSMESVLAKLLALTDAEYTRGFNMRVYFATALIIMWVASKTEVDPDFFTGRTLGEFWQDVCSNPNFVKAGDKGKRRIDLYILVKWDPNATVDEDGFKVPVRQKSELAPKRARAPSTQIDREGTSLQSLSDAIATKKPRECITPSGSSTYRTEISETTSVRYSVEKFCWTKGDSDGILRWTKVSKAIQVTVEKEHFAAGKTKQAFKMTIGGNLYAAKCFFDVGNGSIFEVSNEDNLAELKNELLRQDLGKRTAERFVKQAQDLEASVYNICVDDAFILVVVDGPEEGHAWIVDKIYEDAEIAIRKFSGTDQAGGNDSEEDLVGRTCDAFAHYAYYDSVRTLVFVDIEGIDTGLLPAARRNRLERPRLVLFDLMVHSSEKLYGLGDKGEKGLNTFGEQHQCNSICTKFGLPPIDIGDGSGDDGGDEDTAPSPAHNAE
;
A
#
# COMPACT_ATOMS: atom_id res chain seq x y z
N MET A 1 48.70 29.90 11.36
CA MET A 1 47.30 29.43 11.41
C MET A 1 46.40 30.61 11.09
N PRO A 2 45.45 30.50 10.16
CA PRO A 2 44.47 31.56 9.95
C PRO A 2 43.58 31.70 11.20
N PRO A 3 43.11 32.91 11.54
CA PRO A 3 42.20 33.11 12.66
C PRO A 3 40.89 32.33 12.41
N ALA A 4 40.37 31.69 13.46
CA ALA A 4 39.10 30.98 13.40
C ALA A 4 38.00 31.94 12.91
N ALA A 5 37.18 31.48 11.97
CA ALA A 5 36.04 32.25 11.48
C ALA A 5 35.12 32.59 12.67
N PRO A 6 34.58 33.82 12.75
CA PRO A 6 33.66 34.18 13.82
C PRO A 6 32.43 33.27 13.75
N ALA A 7 31.98 32.79 14.92
CA ALA A 7 30.77 31.99 15.01
C ALA A 7 29.57 32.76 14.43
N PRO A 8 28.67 32.09 13.69
CA PRO A 8 27.50 32.75 13.14
C PRO A 8 26.62 33.30 14.28
N PRO A 9 26.04 34.50 14.12
CA PRO A 9 25.22 35.08 15.18
C PRO A 9 24.00 34.21 15.46
N THR A 10 23.75 33.96 16.74
CA THR A 10 22.61 33.18 17.22
C THR A 10 21.32 33.99 17.19
N ARG A 11 20.20 33.30 16.93
CA ARG A 11 18.87 33.91 16.76
C ARG A 11 18.07 33.91 18.06
N CYS A 12 17.47 35.04 18.40
CA CYS A 12 16.51 35.15 19.50
C CYS A 12 15.14 34.58 19.08
N SER A 13 14.65 33.56 19.76
CA SER A 13 13.32 32.96 19.56
C SER A 13 12.17 33.89 19.92
N GLY A 14 12.43 34.96 20.68
CA GLY A 14 11.43 35.94 21.09
C GLY A 14 11.18 37.01 20.04
N CYS A 15 12.20 37.77 19.64
CA CYS A 15 12.06 38.88 18.69
C CYS A 15 12.62 38.60 17.29
N SER A 16 13.10 37.38 17.02
CA SER A 16 13.79 36.98 15.77
C SER A 16 15.13 37.68 15.47
N GLY A 17 15.57 38.63 16.31
CA GLY A 17 16.83 39.34 16.13
C GLY A 17 18.06 38.42 16.27
N ARG A 18 19.12 38.71 15.51
CA ARG A 18 20.40 38.00 15.56
C ARG A 18 21.37 38.73 16.48
N PHE A 19 22.04 37.99 17.35
CA PHE A 19 22.96 38.54 18.35
C PHE A 19 24.31 37.81 18.26
N PRO A 20 25.45 38.53 18.22
CA PRO A 20 26.78 37.92 18.13
C PRO A 20 27.09 36.97 19.28
N LEU A 21 26.57 37.27 20.48
CA LEU A 21 26.73 36.50 21.70
C LEU A 21 25.38 36.51 22.43
N MET A 22 24.73 35.36 22.52
CA MET A 22 23.60 35.16 23.44
C MET A 22 24.10 34.57 24.76
N PRO A 23 23.50 34.92 25.91
CA PRO A 23 23.83 34.30 27.19
C PRO A 23 23.65 32.78 27.08
N ASN A 24 24.64 32.03 27.58
CA ASN A 24 24.95 30.64 27.17
C ASN A 24 23.82 29.60 27.26
N ASP A 25 22.68 29.89 27.92
CA ASP A 25 21.59 28.93 28.07
C ASP A 25 20.24 29.42 27.50
N GLY A 26 20.20 30.61 26.88
CA GLY A 26 18.95 31.24 26.46
C GLY A 26 18.76 31.31 24.95
N ARG A 27 17.71 30.66 24.42
CA ARG A 27 17.18 30.94 23.06
C ARG A 27 16.66 32.38 22.91
N ARG A 28 16.73 33.23 23.94
CA ARG A 28 16.19 34.61 23.96
C ARG A 28 17.28 35.63 24.27
N CYS A 29 17.22 36.79 23.63
CA CYS A 29 18.06 37.92 23.98
C CYS A 29 17.65 38.53 25.33
N GLY A 30 18.56 39.27 25.97
CA GLY A 30 18.30 39.85 27.30
C GLY A 30 17.09 40.79 27.37
N ALA A 31 16.68 41.41 26.26
CA ALA A 31 15.44 42.20 26.20
C ALA A 31 14.19 41.29 26.24
N CYS A 32 14.17 40.22 25.46
CA CYS A 32 13.08 39.24 25.44
C CYS A 32 13.01 38.41 26.72
N GLN A 33 14.15 38.19 27.39
CA GLN A 33 14.18 37.46 28.66
C GLN A 33 13.61 38.30 29.82
N ARG A 34 13.68 39.63 29.73
CA ARG A 34 13.12 40.55 30.73
C ARG A 34 11.64 40.88 30.54
N ARG A 35 11.05 40.54 29.39
CA ARG A 35 9.61 40.68 29.17
C ARG A 35 8.92 39.45 29.76
N SER A 36 8.19 39.64 30.86
CA SER A 36 7.47 38.56 31.57
C SER A 36 5.99 38.46 31.21
N GLU A 37 5.51 39.26 30.26
CA GLU A 37 4.11 39.25 29.86
C GLU A 37 3.83 38.07 28.94
N GLN A 38 3.01 37.13 29.41
CA GLN A 38 2.45 36.08 28.58
C GLN A 38 1.45 36.72 27.59
N LEU A 39 1.85 36.80 26.33
CA LEU A 39 0.97 37.21 25.25
C LEU A 39 0.02 36.06 24.89
N THR A 40 -1.26 36.39 24.72
CA THR A 40 -2.33 35.43 24.36
C THR A 40 -2.24 34.97 22.90
N SER A 41 -1.46 35.66 22.06
CA SER A 41 -1.17 35.27 20.69
C SER A 41 0.23 35.77 20.28
N TRP A 42 0.93 35.02 19.44
CA TRP A 42 2.25 35.40 18.94
C TRP A 42 2.10 36.07 17.57
N PRO A 43 2.57 37.32 17.41
CA PRO A 43 2.56 38.01 16.12
C PRO A 43 3.26 37.21 15.02
N GLN A 44 2.69 37.23 13.82
CA GLN A 44 3.26 36.60 12.62
C GLN A 44 4.11 37.58 11.84
N CYS A 45 5.27 37.12 11.38
CA CYS A 45 6.07 37.84 10.42
C CYS A 45 5.27 38.06 9.12
N ARG A 46 5.08 39.32 8.73
CA ARG A 46 4.31 39.65 7.52
C ARG A 46 4.89 39.15 6.19
N GLN A 47 6.13 38.64 6.18
CA GLN A 47 6.80 38.16 4.97
C GLN A 47 6.86 36.63 4.88
N CYS A 48 7.35 35.93 5.91
CA CYS A 48 7.45 34.48 5.90
C CYS A 48 6.29 33.74 6.60
N GLY A 49 5.50 34.44 7.42
CA GLY A 49 4.41 33.86 8.20
C GLY A 49 4.82 33.23 9.54
N ASP A 50 6.12 33.13 9.83
CA ASP A 50 6.61 32.57 11.10
C ASP A 50 6.18 33.43 12.30
N THR A 51 5.89 32.77 13.43
CA THR A 51 5.46 33.44 14.66
C THR A 51 6.62 33.68 15.61
N TYR A 52 6.62 34.86 16.26
CA TYR A 52 7.61 35.23 17.26
C TYR A 52 6.92 35.97 18.40
N GLU A 53 7.20 35.56 19.62
CA GLU A 53 6.50 36.02 20.82
C GLU A 53 6.56 37.53 21.03
N PHE A 54 7.65 38.20 20.66
CA PHE A 54 7.85 39.63 20.89
C PHE A 54 8.16 40.42 19.61
N LEU A 55 7.78 39.88 18.45
CA LEU A 55 7.85 40.63 17.20
C LEU A 55 6.73 41.67 17.17
N GLY A 56 6.98 42.89 16.69
CA GLY A 56 5.93 43.89 16.56
C GLY A 56 4.86 43.43 15.57
N ASP A 57 3.61 43.83 15.82
CA ASP A 57 2.52 43.57 14.87
C ASP A 57 2.90 44.12 13.50
N ASN A 58 2.84 43.25 12.48
CA ASN A 58 3.16 43.59 11.10
C ASN A 58 4.66 43.88 10.81
N GLU A 59 5.58 43.52 11.71
CA GLU A 59 7.02 43.62 11.46
C GLU A 59 7.57 42.38 10.71
N PRO A 60 8.55 42.57 9.81
CA PRO A 60 9.32 41.45 9.25
C PRO A 60 10.27 40.87 10.31
N CYS A 61 10.49 39.56 10.29
CA CYS A 61 11.47 38.92 11.18
C CYS A 61 12.91 39.28 10.76
N GLY A 62 13.89 39.03 11.63
CA GLY A 62 15.29 39.38 11.38
C GLY A 62 15.84 38.83 10.06
N ASP A 63 15.47 37.60 9.67
CA ASP A 63 15.94 37.01 8.40
C ASP A 63 15.30 37.70 7.19
N CYS A 64 14.03 38.09 7.30
CA CYS A 64 13.31 38.83 6.28
C CYS A 64 13.85 40.27 6.12
N VAL A 65 14.32 40.88 7.21
CA VAL A 65 15.01 42.18 7.17
C VAL A 65 16.37 42.04 6.49
N GLU A 66 17.22 41.10 6.93
CA GLU A 66 18.55 40.87 6.33
C GLU A 66 18.45 40.48 4.86
N PHE A 67 17.47 39.67 4.48
CA PHE A 67 17.25 39.31 3.07
C PHE A 67 16.93 40.55 2.22
N ARG A 68 16.14 41.49 2.76
CA ARG A 68 15.77 42.73 2.07
C ARG A 68 16.94 43.72 2.01
N GLU A 69 17.74 43.82 3.08
CA GLU A 69 18.91 44.70 3.13
C GLU A 69 20.05 44.16 2.25
N GLY A 70 20.32 42.85 2.31
CA GLY A 70 21.34 42.19 1.48
C GLY A 70 21.00 42.24 -0.01
N SER A 71 19.74 42.04 -0.39
CA SER A 71 19.29 42.19 -1.78
C SER A 71 19.31 43.64 -2.26
N GLY A 72 18.96 44.59 -1.39
CA GLY A 72 19.08 46.03 -1.66
C GLY A 72 20.53 46.46 -1.89
N GLN A 73 21.47 45.99 -1.09
CA GLN A 73 22.88 46.34 -1.19
C GLN A 73 23.58 45.66 -2.37
N LEU A 74 23.16 44.44 -2.73
CA LEU A 74 23.56 43.79 -3.98
C LEU A 74 23.06 44.56 -5.22
N ALA A 75 21.82 45.05 -5.19
CA ALA A 75 21.28 45.87 -6.27
C ALA A 75 21.97 47.24 -6.35
N GLN A 76 22.28 47.86 -5.22
CA GLN A 76 22.96 49.15 -5.15
C GLN A 76 24.44 49.03 -5.58
N ASN A 77 25.13 47.95 -5.20
CA ASN A 77 26.48 47.63 -5.66
C ASN A 77 26.53 47.35 -7.17
N ALA A 78 25.51 46.70 -7.73
CA ALA A 78 25.39 46.49 -9.17
C ALA A 78 25.18 47.80 -9.96
N VAL A 79 24.59 48.82 -9.33
CA VAL A 79 24.36 50.15 -9.92
C VAL A 79 25.57 51.08 -9.74
N THR A 80 26.27 51.02 -8.60
CA THR A 80 27.43 51.88 -8.30
C THR A 80 28.75 51.34 -8.85
N GLN A 81 28.82 50.05 -9.18
CA GLN A 81 29.93 49.43 -9.91
C GLN A 81 29.43 48.82 -11.22
N PRO A 82 29.03 49.64 -12.21
CA PRO A 82 28.64 49.12 -13.51
C PRO A 82 29.83 48.36 -14.10
N VAL A 83 29.62 47.07 -14.38
CA VAL A 83 30.64 46.18 -14.93
C VAL A 83 31.15 46.78 -16.23
N ASN A 84 32.42 47.21 -16.26
CA ASN A 84 33.05 47.69 -17.47
C ASN A 84 33.25 46.50 -18.43
N PRO A 85 32.51 46.43 -19.56
CA PRO A 85 32.51 45.24 -20.42
C PRO A 85 33.83 45.07 -21.21
N ARG A 86 34.83 45.95 -21.03
CA ARG A 86 36.10 45.91 -21.77
C ARG A 86 37.29 45.36 -20.98
N THR A 87 37.19 45.12 -19.66
CA THR A 87 38.37 44.75 -18.84
C THR A 87 38.58 43.25 -18.63
N HIS A 88 37.72 42.38 -19.14
CA HIS A 88 37.92 40.92 -19.09
C HIS A 88 37.78 40.28 -20.46
N SER A 89 38.79 40.48 -21.32
CA SER A 89 38.98 39.65 -22.51
C SER A 89 40.46 39.29 -22.66
N THR A 90 40.91 38.33 -21.85
CA THR A 90 42.11 37.56 -22.17
C THR A 90 41.66 36.22 -22.73
N HIS A 91 41.76 36.12 -24.05
CA HIS A 91 41.77 34.94 -24.91
C HIS A 91 41.61 33.57 -24.23
N ARG A 92 40.39 33.00 -24.28
CA ARG A 92 40.14 31.57 -24.57
C ARG A 92 38.65 31.35 -24.87
N GLY A 93 38.38 30.79 -26.06
CA GLY A 93 37.13 30.12 -26.46
C GLY A 93 35.83 30.95 -26.42
N ALA A 94 35.65 31.89 -27.36
CA ALA A 94 34.40 32.65 -27.48
C ALA A 94 33.16 31.76 -27.71
N ASP A 95 33.32 30.63 -28.39
CA ASP A 95 32.23 29.69 -28.67
C ASP A 95 31.83 28.85 -27.46
N ASP A 96 32.80 28.47 -26.61
CA ASP A 96 32.51 27.68 -25.41
C ASP A 96 31.76 28.51 -24.37
N GLN A 97 32.14 29.78 -24.17
CA GLN A 97 31.39 30.67 -23.29
C GLN A 97 29.98 30.98 -23.84
N ALA A 98 29.82 31.13 -25.15
CA ALA A 98 28.52 31.36 -25.75
C ALA A 98 27.61 30.13 -25.59
N ARG A 99 28.16 28.93 -25.75
CA ARG A 99 27.46 27.66 -25.52
C ARG A 99 27.09 27.48 -24.04
N GLU A 100 28.01 27.73 -23.12
CA GLU A 100 27.75 27.64 -21.67
C GLU A 100 26.67 28.63 -21.23
N LYS A 101 26.70 29.88 -21.74
CA LYS A 101 25.65 30.88 -21.49
C LYS A 101 24.29 30.44 -22.03
N ARG A 102 24.23 29.79 -23.20
CA ARG A 102 22.98 29.24 -23.76
C ARG A 102 22.43 28.08 -22.93
N VAL A 103 23.30 27.15 -22.50
CA VAL A 103 22.91 26.03 -21.62
C VAL A 103 22.38 26.54 -20.29
N ARG A 104 23.08 27.51 -19.68
CA ARG A 104 22.67 28.11 -18.41
C ARG A 104 21.36 28.89 -18.54
N ALA A 105 21.16 29.63 -19.63
CA ALA A 105 19.89 30.32 -19.90
C ALA A 105 18.73 29.32 -20.06
N ALA A 106 18.94 28.19 -20.77
CA ALA A 106 17.94 27.15 -20.92
C ALA A 106 17.57 26.49 -19.58
N GLN A 107 18.56 26.21 -18.72
CA GLN A 107 18.32 25.69 -17.36
C GLN A 107 17.50 26.66 -16.51
N ILE A 108 17.82 27.97 -16.57
CA ILE A 108 17.10 29.01 -15.84
C ILE A 108 15.64 29.11 -16.31
N VAL A 109 15.38 29.06 -17.61
CA VAL A 109 14.02 29.06 -18.16
C VAL A 109 13.26 27.79 -17.76
N GLY A 110 13.91 26.62 -17.78
CA GLY A 110 13.32 25.36 -17.30
C GLY A 110 12.94 25.41 -15.82
N HIS A 111 13.79 26.00 -14.97
CA HIS A 111 13.53 26.16 -13.55
C HIS A 111 12.36 27.12 -13.28
N MET A 112 12.23 28.20 -14.07
CA MET A 112 11.08 29.11 -13.99
C MET A 112 9.77 28.44 -14.42
N ALA A 113 9.80 27.60 -15.46
CA ALA A 113 8.63 26.85 -15.91
C ALA A 113 8.17 25.83 -14.85
N ALA A 114 9.11 25.06 -14.28
CA ALA A 114 8.81 24.11 -13.20
C ALA A 114 8.29 24.81 -11.93
N SER A 115 8.83 25.99 -11.59
CA SER A 115 8.37 26.77 -10.45
C SER A 115 6.93 27.27 -10.62
N HIS A 116 6.50 27.60 -11.84
CA HIS A 116 5.10 27.97 -12.12
C HIS A 116 4.17 26.77 -11.95
N GLY A 117 4.53 25.60 -12.47
CA GLY A 117 3.78 24.36 -12.27
C GLY A 117 3.61 24.00 -10.80
N ASN A 118 4.68 24.13 -10.01
CA ASN A 118 4.65 23.90 -8.56
C ASN A 118 3.84 24.94 -7.78
N ALA A 119 3.69 26.17 -8.29
CA ALA A 119 2.84 27.20 -7.69
C ALA A 119 1.35 26.94 -8.00
N VAL A 120 1.04 26.49 -9.22
CA VAL A 120 -0.33 26.06 -9.60
C VAL A 120 -0.77 24.85 -8.77
N ALA A 121 0.10 23.86 -8.60
CA ALA A 121 -0.21 22.66 -7.82
C ALA A 121 -0.45 22.91 -6.32
N ARG A 122 0.13 24.00 -5.78
CA ARG A 122 -0.01 24.39 -4.36
C ARG A 122 -1.11 25.41 -4.11
N ALA A 123 -1.76 25.92 -5.15
CA ALA A 123 -2.85 26.88 -4.99
C ALA A 123 -4.08 26.18 -4.39
N SER A 124 -4.66 26.78 -3.35
CA SER A 124 -5.92 26.30 -2.75
C SER A 124 -7.07 26.36 -3.77
N GLN A 125 -8.10 25.52 -3.56
CA GLN A 125 -9.24 25.45 -4.45
C GLN A 125 -9.91 26.83 -4.61
N GLY A 126 -9.87 27.39 -5.81
CA GLY A 126 -10.40 28.73 -6.13
C GLY A 126 -9.35 29.84 -6.25
N ALA A 127 -8.09 29.61 -5.86
CA ALA A 127 -7.01 30.58 -6.07
C ALA A 127 -6.49 30.53 -7.52
N MET A 128 -6.56 31.66 -8.21
CA MET A 128 -6.03 31.79 -9.57
C MET A 128 -4.56 32.23 -9.57
N VAL A 129 -3.66 31.35 -10.03
CA VAL A 129 -2.28 31.72 -10.32
C VAL A 129 -2.22 32.37 -11.71
N ALA A 130 -1.67 33.59 -11.79
CA ALA A 130 -1.58 34.31 -13.06
C ALA A 130 -0.79 33.50 -14.11
N PRO A 131 -1.22 33.48 -15.39
CA PRO A 131 -0.54 32.73 -16.43
C PRO A 131 0.86 33.32 -16.68
N SER A 132 1.85 32.45 -16.83
CA SER A 132 3.23 32.85 -17.16
C SER A 132 3.27 33.54 -18.52
N LYS A 133 3.90 34.72 -18.60
CA LYS A 133 4.08 35.48 -19.85
C LYS A 133 5.28 35.03 -20.70
N LEU A 134 5.98 33.97 -20.29
CA LEU A 134 7.12 33.43 -21.03
C LEU A 134 6.63 32.75 -22.33
N LYS A 135 6.71 33.47 -23.45
CA LYS A 135 6.52 32.91 -24.80
C LYS A 135 7.86 32.42 -25.33
N GLY A 136 8.10 31.11 -25.28
CA GLY A 136 9.28 30.49 -25.90
C GLY A 136 8.99 30.07 -27.33
N THR A 137 9.41 30.84 -28.32
CA THR A 137 9.53 30.39 -29.72
C THR A 137 11.02 30.15 -29.99
N HIS A 138 11.45 28.90 -30.04
CA HIS A 138 12.81 28.55 -30.47
C HIS A 138 12.72 27.70 -31.75
N PRO A 139 13.35 28.13 -32.86
CA PRO A 139 13.56 27.27 -34.02
C PRO A 139 14.77 26.35 -33.80
N GLU A 140 14.65 25.12 -34.30
CA GLU A 140 15.73 24.13 -34.51
C GLU A 140 16.64 23.79 -33.33
N ILE A 141 16.14 22.96 -32.41
CA ILE A 141 16.99 21.99 -31.69
C ILE A 141 16.30 20.64 -31.81
N ALA A 142 17.01 19.64 -32.32
CA ALA A 142 16.53 18.27 -32.44
C ALA A 142 15.95 17.78 -31.09
N PRO A 143 14.80 17.07 -31.09
CA PRO A 143 14.04 16.83 -29.87
C PRO A 143 14.81 15.92 -28.90
N THR A 144 15.19 16.49 -27.75
CA THR A 144 15.47 15.72 -26.53
C THR A 144 14.17 15.08 -26.01
N PRO A 145 14.19 13.82 -25.53
CA PRO A 145 13.00 12.98 -25.32
C PRO A 145 12.10 13.35 -24.12
N THR A 146 12.16 14.56 -23.57
CA THR A 146 11.53 14.89 -22.29
C THR A 146 10.72 16.19 -22.26
N ALA A 147 10.44 16.82 -23.41
CA ALA A 147 9.43 17.87 -23.44
C ALA A 147 8.05 17.26 -23.17
N PRO A 148 7.28 17.75 -22.17
CA PRO A 148 5.95 17.22 -21.89
C PRO A 148 5.09 17.40 -23.14
N LYS A 149 4.64 16.29 -23.73
CA LYS A 149 3.69 16.29 -24.84
C LYS A 149 2.50 17.15 -24.42
N ALA A 150 1.97 17.94 -25.37
CA ALA A 150 0.70 18.64 -25.16
C ALA A 150 -0.33 17.65 -24.61
N PRO A 151 -1.15 18.05 -23.62
CA PRO A 151 -2.06 17.14 -22.94
C PRO A 151 -2.87 16.35 -23.97
N GLY A 152 -2.78 15.03 -23.86
CA GLY A 152 -3.46 14.08 -24.74
C GLY A 152 -4.94 14.43 -24.87
N LYS A 153 -5.47 14.14 -26.04
CA LYS A 153 -6.82 14.53 -26.42
C LYS A 153 -7.77 13.58 -25.66
N ILE A 154 -8.64 14.08 -24.79
CA ILE A 154 -9.50 13.22 -23.93
C ILE A 154 -10.59 12.50 -24.75
N ILE A 155 -10.86 11.24 -24.42
CA ILE A 155 -11.95 10.39 -24.94
C ILE A 155 -12.82 9.95 -23.74
N ASN A 156 -14.14 10.03 -23.89
CA ASN A 156 -15.11 9.62 -22.88
C ASN A 156 -15.59 8.20 -23.16
N VAL A 157 -15.40 7.28 -22.22
CA VAL A 157 -15.88 5.90 -22.31
C VAL A 157 -17.02 5.72 -21.31
N ARG A 158 -18.15 5.21 -21.80
CA ARG A 158 -19.39 5.07 -21.04
C ARG A 158 -19.87 3.63 -21.07
N ILE A 159 -20.13 3.06 -19.90
CA ILE A 159 -20.87 1.81 -19.76
C ILE A 159 -22.35 2.20 -19.60
N ASP A 160 -23.15 1.99 -20.65
CA ASP A 160 -24.58 2.34 -20.64
C ASP A 160 -25.43 1.27 -19.95
N LYS A 161 -25.00 0.00 -20.00
CA LYS A 161 -25.70 -1.12 -19.38
C LYS A 161 -24.75 -2.27 -19.00
N LEU A 162 -25.05 -2.91 -17.88
CA LEU A 162 -24.40 -4.13 -17.40
C LEU A 162 -25.45 -5.23 -17.25
N CYS A 163 -25.22 -6.42 -17.81
CA CYS A 163 -26.22 -7.50 -17.90
C CYS A 163 -25.59 -8.89 -17.83
N ASN A 164 -26.38 -9.91 -17.47
CA ASN A 164 -25.94 -11.32 -17.55
C ASN A 164 -26.12 -11.85 -18.99
N VAL A 165 -25.19 -12.68 -19.46
CA VAL A 165 -25.34 -13.45 -20.71
C VAL A 165 -26.46 -14.48 -20.52
N GLY A 166 -27.35 -14.61 -21.50
CA GLY A 166 -28.32 -15.71 -21.54
C GLY A 166 -29.53 -15.58 -20.60
N THR A 167 -29.60 -14.58 -19.72
CA THR A 167 -30.82 -14.34 -18.92
C THR A 167 -31.89 -13.63 -19.75
N GLY A 168 -32.52 -14.38 -20.66
CA GLY A 168 -33.94 -14.17 -20.86
C GLY A 168 -34.62 -14.19 -19.48
N LYS A 169 -35.73 -13.45 -19.29
CA LYS A 169 -36.42 -13.22 -17.99
C LYS A 169 -36.74 -14.48 -17.13
N LYS A 170 -36.38 -15.68 -17.55
CA LYS A 170 -36.77 -16.98 -17.00
C LYS A 170 -36.07 -17.38 -15.69
N ASN A 171 -34.89 -16.85 -15.34
CA ASN A 171 -34.11 -17.36 -14.19
C ASN A 171 -34.14 -16.48 -12.92
N GLY A 172 -35.07 -15.54 -12.81
CA GLY A 172 -35.36 -14.82 -11.55
C GLY A 172 -34.31 -13.79 -11.08
N ALA A 173 -33.03 -13.99 -11.37
CA ALA A 173 -32.00 -13.00 -11.12
C ALA A 173 -31.95 -11.99 -12.27
N GLY A 174 -32.52 -10.82 -12.02
CA GLY A 174 -32.35 -9.67 -12.90
C GLY A 174 -30.88 -9.27 -13.04
N PRO A 175 -30.54 -8.48 -14.07
CA PRO A 175 -29.22 -7.85 -14.15
C PRO A 175 -28.96 -7.00 -12.89
N PRO A 176 -27.69 -6.71 -12.54
CA PRO A 176 -27.37 -5.84 -11.42
C PRO A 176 -28.07 -4.49 -11.62
N ASN A 177 -28.49 -3.85 -10.52
CA ASN A 177 -29.01 -2.48 -10.57
C ASN A 177 -27.87 -1.51 -10.88
N PHE A 178 -27.51 -1.43 -12.15
CA PHE A 178 -26.36 -0.71 -12.64
C PHE A 178 -26.75 0.70 -13.09
N VAL A 179 -26.16 1.70 -12.44
CA VAL A 179 -26.25 3.10 -12.88
C VAL A 179 -25.18 3.32 -13.94
N PRO A 180 -25.52 3.86 -15.14
CA PRO A 180 -24.54 4.12 -16.18
C PRO A 180 -23.32 4.89 -15.67
N GLN A 181 -22.13 4.37 -15.95
CA GLN A 181 -20.86 4.94 -15.51
C GLN A 181 -20.12 5.56 -16.70
N ASN A 182 -19.58 6.76 -16.52
CA ASN A 182 -18.77 7.45 -17.51
C ASN A 182 -17.39 7.72 -16.92
N PHE A 183 -16.35 7.55 -17.71
CA PHE A 183 -14.99 7.93 -17.32
C PHE A 183 -14.22 8.49 -18.52
N GLU A 184 -13.30 9.40 -18.23
CA GLU A 184 -12.48 10.10 -19.21
C GLU A 184 -11.07 9.54 -19.17
N MET A 185 -10.51 9.27 -20.35
CA MET A 185 -9.15 8.75 -20.50
C MET A 185 -8.43 9.51 -21.62
N ALA A 186 -7.12 9.67 -21.49
CA ALA A 186 -6.30 10.28 -22.54
C ALA A 186 -6.24 9.35 -23.76
N ASP A 187 -6.11 9.91 -24.96
CA ASP A 187 -6.07 9.11 -26.19
C ASP A 187 -4.81 8.26 -26.34
N ASP A 188 -3.75 8.53 -25.59
CA ASP A 188 -2.56 7.69 -25.50
C ASP A 188 -2.68 6.55 -24.48
N THR A 189 -3.82 6.42 -23.78
CA THR A 189 -4.09 5.29 -22.89
C THR A 189 -4.10 3.98 -23.68
N SER A 190 -3.39 2.96 -23.22
CA SER A 190 -3.45 1.63 -23.84
C SER A 190 -4.85 0.99 -23.68
N MET A 191 -5.30 0.24 -24.68
CA MET A 191 -6.60 -0.42 -24.63
C MET A 191 -6.66 -1.53 -23.57
N GLU A 192 -5.52 -2.11 -23.18
CA GLU A 192 -5.44 -3.03 -22.03
C GLU A 192 -5.81 -2.31 -20.72
N SER A 193 -5.40 -1.05 -20.57
CA SER A 193 -5.75 -0.23 -19.41
C SER A 193 -7.24 0.13 -19.41
N VAL A 194 -7.82 0.38 -20.59
CA VAL A 194 -9.27 0.59 -20.76
C VAL A 194 -10.03 -0.68 -20.36
N LEU A 195 -9.62 -1.84 -20.86
CA LEU A 195 -10.22 -3.14 -20.54
C LEU A 195 -10.10 -3.46 -19.04
N ALA A 196 -8.93 -3.22 -18.44
CA ALA A 196 -8.73 -3.38 -17.00
C ALA A 196 -9.69 -2.49 -16.19
N LYS A 197 -9.95 -1.26 -16.66
CA LYS A 197 -10.92 -0.35 -16.03
C LYS A 197 -12.36 -0.84 -16.18
N LEU A 198 -12.76 -1.30 -17.37
CA LEU A 198 -14.09 -1.88 -17.61
C LEU A 198 -14.33 -3.11 -16.71
N LEU A 199 -13.33 -3.97 -16.61
CA LEU A 199 -13.37 -5.17 -15.79
C LEU A 199 -13.42 -4.85 -14.29
N ALA A 200 -12.64 -3.89 -13.79
CA ALA A 200 -12.70 -3.46 -12.40
C ALA A 200 -14.06 -2.86 -12.02
N LEU A 201 -14.67 -2.06 -12.90
CA LEU A 201 -16.02 -1.52 -12.68
C LEU A 201 -17.06 -2.64 -12.68
N THR A 202 -16.92 -3.60 -13.59
CA THR A 202 -17.83 -4.75 -13.68
C THR A 202 -17.71 -5.66 -12.45
N ASP A 203 -16.49 -5.97 -12.03
CA ASP A 203 -16.19 -6.76 -10.83
C ASP A 203 -16.81 -6.13 -9.58
N ALA A 204 -16.63 -4.83 -9.37
CA ALA A 204 -17.20 -4.13 -8.22
C ALA A 204 -18.73 -4.21 -8.17
N GLU A 205 -19.39 -4.09 -9.33
CA GLU A 205 -20.84 -4.16 -9.45
C GLU A 205 -21.38 -5.57 -9.21
N TYR A 206 -20.72 -6.60 -9.75
CA TYR A 206 -21.10 -7.99 -9.53
C TYR A 206 -20.80 -8.48 -8.13
N THR A 207 -19.69 -8.03 -7.53
CA THR A 207 -19.35 -8.34 -6.14
C THR A 207 -20.43 -7.81 -5.23
N ARG A 208 -20.83 -6.54 -5.44
CA ARG A 208 -21.86 -5.89 -4.64
C ARG A 208 -23.26 -6.48 -4.85
N GLY A 209 -23.61 -6.82 -6.09
CA GLY A 209 -24.96 -7.26 -6.45
C GLY A 209 -25.21 -8.76 -6.26
N PHE A 210 -24.18 -9.59 -6.43
CA PHE A 210 -24.30 -11.04 -6.51
C PHE A 210 -23.26 -11.79 -5.66
N ASN A 211 -22.41 -11.09 -4.90
CA ASN A 211 -21.27 -11.68 -4.20
C ASN A 211 -20.35 -12.51 -5.13
N MET A 212 -20.26 -12.07 -6.40
CA MET A 212 -19.49 -12.77 -7.42
C MET A 212 -18.41 -11.85 -7.98
N ARG A 213 -17.21 -12.40 -8.16
CA ARG A 213 -16.08 -11.69 -8.75
C ARG A 213 -16.01 -11.95 -10.26
N VAL A 214 -15.59 -10.93 -11.00
CA VAL A 214 -15.38 -11.00 -12.45
C VAL A 214 -13.89 -10.77 -12.71
N TYR A 215 -13.13 -11.86 -12.81
CA TYR A 215 -11.66 -11.80 -12.86
C TYR A 215 -11.11 -11.57 -14.27
N PHE A 216 -11.82 -12.03 -15.29
CA PHE A 216 -11.28 -12.19 -16.63
C PHE A 216 -12.03 -11.38 -17.66
N ALA A 217 -11.29 -10.86 -18.64
CA ALA A 217 -11.90 -10.19 -19.78
C ALA A 217 -12.74 -11.15 -20.62
N THR A 218 -12.40 -12.45 -20.61
CA THR A 218 -13.15 -13.52 -21.30
C THR A 218 -14.53 -13.78 -20.69
N ALA A 219 -14.75 -13.37 -19.43
CA ALA A 219 -16.06 -13.37 -18.79
C ALA A 219 -16.93 -12.20 -19.28
N LEU A 220 -16.34 -11.19 -19.92
CA LEU A 220 -17.05 -10.05 -20.49
C LEU A 220 -17.32 -10.29 -21.98
N ILE A 221 -18.53 -9.97 -22.40
CA ILE A 221 -18.87 -9.71 -23.80
C ILE A 221 -19.17 -8.22 -23.90
N ILE A 222 -18.28 -7.49 -24.55
CA ILE A 222 -18.41 -6.04 -24.72
C ILE A 222 -19.16 -5.81 -26.02
N MET A 223 -20.22 -4.99 -25.99
CA MET A 223 -21.02 -4.70 -27.17
C MET A 223 -21.14 -3.20 -27.41
N TRP A 224 -21.23 -2.81 -28.67
CA TRP A 224 -21.54 -1.45 -29.07
C TRP A 224 -22.99 -1.10 -28.71
N VAL A 225 -23.21 0.04 -28.07
CA VAL A 225 -24.57 0.51 -27.78
C VAL A 225 -25.33 0.86 -29.06
N ALA A 226 -24.64 1.36 -30.08
CA ALA A 226 -25.26 1.80 -31.33
C ALA A 226 -25.77 0.63 -32.17
N SER A 227 -24.94 -0.38 -32.47
CA SER A 227 -25.31 -1.53 -33.30
C SER A 227 -25.84 -2.75 -32.54
N LYS A 228 -25.59 -2.84 -31.24
CA LYS A 228 -25.77 -4.09 -30.46
C LYS A 228 -24.95 -5.26 -31.03
N THR A 229 -23.79 -4.99 -31.62
CA THR A 229 -22.83 -6.03 -32.03
C THR A 229 -21.69 -6.12 -31.02
N GLU A 230 -21.08 -7.30 -30.90
CA GLU A 230 -19.89 -7.50 -30.08
C GLU A 230 -18.72 -6.64 -30.60
N VAL A 231 -17.91 -6.15 -29.66
CA VAL A 231 -16.63 -5.49 -29.95
C VAL A 231 -15.60 -6.58 -30.17
N ASP A 232 -14.89 -6.53 -31.30
CA ASP A 232 -13.81 -7.48 -31.58
C ASP A 232 -12.76 -7.45 -30.46
N PRO A 233 -12.47 -8.58 -29.78
CA PRO A 233 -11.45 -8.65 -28.74
C PRO A 233 -10.07 -8.14 -29.17
N ASP A 234 -9.73 -8.27 -30.45
CA ASP A 234 -8.44 -7.80 -31.01
C ASP A 234 -8.28 -6.27 -30.96
N PHE A 235 -9.38 -5.53 -30.74
CA PHE A 235 -9.29 -4.09 -30.49
C PHE A 235 -8.65 -3.74 -29.14
N PHE A 236 -8.57 -4.68 -28.20
CA PHE A 236 -8.05 -4.44 -26.86
C PHE A 236 -6.55 -4.73 -26.70
N THR A 237 -5.87 -5.23 -27.74
CA THR A 237 -4.47 -5.68 -27.67
C THR A 237 -3.55 -4.82 -28.55
N GLY A 238 -2.47 -4.31 -27.95
CA GLY A 238 -1.39 -3.62 -28.67
C GLY A 238 -1.76 -2.25 -29.25
N ARG A 239 -2.86 -1.64 -28.80
CA ARG A 239 -3.39 -0.38 -29.35
C ARG A 239 -3.67 0.66 -28.26
N THR A 240 -3.67 1.93 -28.65
CA THR A 240 -4.13 3.03 -27.81
C THR A 240 -5.61 3.34 -28.03
N LEU A 241 -6.26 3.98 -27.05
CA LEU A 241 -7.65 4.42 -27.12
C LEU A 241 -7.87 5.43 -28.26
N GLY A 242 -6.86 6.24 -28.58
CA GLY A 242 -6.86 7.17 -29.69
C GLY A 242 -6.89 6.51 -31.06
N GLU A 243 -6.06 5.48 -31.26
CA GLU A 243 -6.07 4.67 -32.47
C GLU A 243 -7.39 3.93 -32.61
N PHE A 244 -7.87 3.30 -31.52
CA PHE A 244 -9.18 2.66 -31.49
C PHE A 244 -10.30 3.64 -31.86
N TRP A 245 -10.30 4.85 -31.29
CA TRP A 245 -11.26 5.89 -31.62
C TRP A 245 -11.24 6.28 -33.09
N GLN A 246 -10.06 6.43 -33.71
CA GLN A 246 -9.94 6.81 -35.12
C GLN A 246 -10.62 5.78 -36.03
N ASP A 247 -10.46 4.50 -35.74
CA ASP A 247 -11.08 3.41 -36.51
C ASP A 247 -12.60 3.44 -36.40
N VAL A 248 -13.12 3.63 -35.18
CA VAL A 248 -14.55 3.43 -34.93
C VAL A 248 -15.38 4.71 -35.10
N CYS A 249 -14.78 5.90 -34.97
CA CYS A 249 -15.51 7.16 -35.00
C CYS A 249 -16.15 7.48 -36.36
N SER A 250 -15.64 6.89 -37.44
CA SER A 250 -16.20 7.02 -38.78
C SER A 250 -17.52 6.26 -38.91
N ASN A 251 -17.64 5.13 -38.22
CA ASN A 251 -18.70 4.16 -38.42
C ASN A 251 -19.91 4.44 -37.51
N PRO A 252 -21.09 4.79 -38.09
CA PRO A 252 -22.29 5.08 -37.29
C PRO A 252 -22.81 3.87 -36.51
N ASN A 253 -22.42 2.64 -36.88
CA ASN A 253 -22.76 1.43 -36.16
C ASN A 253 -22.01 1.31 -34.81
N PHE A 254 -20.85 1.96 -34.68
CA PHE A 254 -20.05 1.91 -33.45
C PHE A 254 -20.24 3.19 -32.63
N VAL A 255 -20.21 4.36 -33.29
CA VAL A 255 -20.32 5.67 -32.65
C VAL A 255 -21.44 6.49 -33.28
N LYS A 256 -22.43 6.89 -32.47
CA LYS A 256 -23.54 7.74 -32.92
C LYS A 256 -23.02 9.09 -33.42
N ALA A 257 -23.67 9.67 -34.42
CA ALA A 257 -23.24 10.94 -35.02
C ALA A 257 -23.06 12.08 -34.00
N GLY A 258 -23.96 12.19 -33.02
CA GLY A 258 -23.88 13.20 -31.95
C GLY A 258 -22.76 12.97 -30.93
N ASP A 259 -22.19 11.78 -30.89
CA ASP A 259 -21.13 11.40 -29.95
C ASP A 259 -19.72 11.60 -30.54
N LYS A 260 -19.62 11.73 -31.88
CA LYS A 260 -18.35 12.02 -32.57
C LYS A 260 -17.72 13.32 -32.08
N GLY A 261 -18.51 14.39 -31.99
CA GLY A 261 -18.04 15.70 -31.51
C GLY A 261 -17.67 15.71 -30.03
N LYS A 262 -18.25 14.80 -29.24
CA LYS A 262 -17.98 14.64 -27.81
C LYS A 262 -16.88 13.63 -27.51
N ARG A 263 -16.35 12.97 -28.55
CA ARG A 263 -15.41 11.86 -28.44
C ARG A 263 -15.86 10.79 -27.45
N ARG A 264 -17.13 10.38 -27.55
CA ARG A 264 -17.76 9.45 -26.62
C ARG A 264 -17.97 8.07 -27.23
N ILE A 265 -17.58 7.04 -26.48
CA ILE A 265 -17.80 5.62 -26.78
C ILE A 265 -18.81 5.06 -25.77
N ASP A 266 -19.96 4.60 -26.25
CA ASP A 266 -21.00 3.98 -25.42
C ASP A 266 -20.95 2.46 -25.59
N LEU A 267 -20.75 1.72 -24.49
CA LEU A 267 -20.62 0.26 -24.45
C LEU A 267 -21.71 -0.39 -23.58
N TYR A 268 -22.13 -1.60 -23.95
CA TYR A 268 -22.76 -2.57 -23.07
C TYR A 268 -21.75 -3.61 -22.65
N ILE A 269 -21.86 -4.05 -21.40
CA ILE A 269 -21.08 -5.19 -20.90
C ILE A 269 -22.08 -6.28 -20.54
N LEU A 270 -21.94 -7.43 -21.17
CA LEU A 270 -22.58 -8.66 -20.71
C LEU A 270 -21.53 -9.47 -19.92
N VAL A 271 -21.90 -10.02 -18.77
CA VAL A 271 -21.07 -10.93 -18.00
C VAL A 271 -21.61 -12.34 -18.18
N LYS A 272 -20.74 -13.27 -18.57
CA LYS A 272 -21.04 -14.70 -18.55
C LYS A 272 -21.27 -15.11 -17.11
N TRP A 273 -22.54 -15.12 -16.72
CA TRP A 273 -22.99 -15.35 -15.37
C TRP A 273 -23.82 -16.63 -15.35
N ASP A 274 -23.40 -17.60 -14.56
CA ASP A 274 -24.14 -18.82 -14.34
C ASP A 274 -24.72 -18.82 -12.90
N PRO A 275 -26.03 -18.64 -12.71
CA PRO A 275 -26.66 -18.76 -11.40
C PRO A 275 -26.50 -20.14 -10.78
N ASN A 276 -26.33 -21.16 -11.64
CA ASN A 276 -26.21 -22.55 -11.26
C ASN A 276 -24.75 -23.00 -11.20
N ALA A 277 -23.78 -22.11 -11.49
CA ALA A 277 -22.43 -22.28 -10.99
C ALA A 277 -22.52 -22.07 -9.47
N THR A 278 -23.03 -23.12 -8.81
CA THR A 278 -23.00 -23.25 -7.38
C THR A 278 -21.55 -23.20 -6.94
N VAL A 279 -21.34 -22.66 -5.75
CA VAL A 279 -20.34 -23.21 -4.85
C VAL A 279 -20.64 -24.71 -4.80
N ASP A 280 -19.92 -25.52 -5.59
CA ASP A 280 -20.36 -26.84 -6.08
C ASP A 280 -21.06 -27.69 -4.98
N GLU A 281 -22.37 -27.96 -5.16
CA GLU A 281 -23.17 -28.93 -4.38
C GLU A 281 -22.94 -30.38 -4.89
N ASP A 282 -21.69 -30.78 -5.10
CA ASP A 282 -21.36 -32.16 -5.50
C ASP A 282 -20.96 -33.02 -4.28
N GLY A 283 -21.98 -33.44 -3.50
CA GLY A 283 -22.12 -34.88 -3.25
C GLY A 283 -21.55 -35.55 -1.98
N PHE A 284 -21.44 -34.89 -0.82
CA PHE A 284 -21.28 -35.60 0.46
C PHE A 284 -22.55 -35.51 1.33
N LYS A 285 -23.27 -36.64 1.49
CA LYS A 285 -24.32 -36.79 2.50
C LYS A 285 -23.67 -36.86 3.88
N VAL A 286 -23.54 -35.72 4.56
CA VAL A 286 -23.37 -35.69 6.03
C VAL A 286 -24.70 -36.12 6.66
N PRO A 287 -24.72 -36.96 7.72
CA PRO A 287 -25.96 -37.38 8.35
C PRO A 287 -26.73 -36.16 8.83
N VAL A 288 -27.93 -35.97 8.28
CA VAL A 288 -28.88 -34.96 8.74
C VAL A 288 -29.20 -35.26 10.20
N ARG A 289 -28.67 -34.44 11.12
CA ARG A 289 -29.23 -34.30 12.46
C ARG A 289 -30.66 -33.78 12.27
N GLN A 290 -31.64 -34.64 12.55
CA GLN A 290 -33.06 -34.29 12.53
C GLN A 290 -33.28 -33.02 13.35
N LYS A 291 -33.64 -31.93 12.67
CA LYS A 291 -34.24 -30.76 13.33
C LYS A 291 -35.57 -31.22 13.92
N SER A 292 -35.64 -31.25 15.25
CA SER A 292 -36.88 -31.42 16.00
C SER A 292 -37.90 -30.39 15.54
N GLU A 293 -39.07 -30.88 15.14
CA GLU A 293 -40.23 -30.08 14.77
C GLU A 293 -40.63 -29.15 15.91
N LEU A 294 -40.49 -27.83 15.70
CA LEU A 294 -41.15 -26.84 16.53
C LEU A 294 -42.59 -26.69 16.06
N ALA A 295 -43.51 -27.20 16.89
CA ALA A 295 -44.95 -27.15 16.74
C ALA A 295 -45.52 -25.72 16.69
N PRO A 296 -46.69 -25.53 16.07
CA PRO A 296 -47.24 -24.20 15.77
C PRO A 296 -47.87 -23.53 16.99
N LYS A 297 -47.72 -22.20 17.01
CA LYS A 297 -48.32 -21.24 17.96
C LYS A 297 -49.82 -21.50 18.15
N ARG A 298 -50.24 -21.76 19.40
CA ARG A 298 -51.63 -21.65 19.87
C ARG A 298 -51.79 -20.61 20.97
N ALA A 299 -52.98 -20.04 20.96
CA ALA A 299 -53.43 -18.86 21.67
C ALA A 299 -53.36 -18.95 23.20
N ARG A 300 -53.15 -17.79 23.83
CA ARG A 300 -53.25 -17.53 25.27
C ARG A 300 -54.71 -17.66 25.76
N ALA A 301 -54.88 -18.43 26.83
CA ALA A 301 -55.95 -18.29 27.82
C ALA A 301 -55.42 -18.83 29.19
N PRO A 302 -56.02 -18.43 30.33
CA PRO A 302 -55.30 -18.13 31.57
C PRO A 302 -55.31 -19.27 32.61
N SER A 303 -54.30 -19.33 33.48
CA SER A 303 -54.37 -20.09 34.74
C SER A 303 -53.83 -19.20 35.88
N THR A 304 -54.63 -18.85 36.90
CA THR A 304 -54.91 -19.58 38.15
C THR A 304 -53.67 -20.10 38.89
N GLN A 305 -53.26 -19.30 39.89
CA GLN A 305 -53.34 -19.54 41.34
C GLN A 305 -52.76 -20.83 41.97
N ILE A 306 -52.17 -20.65 43.17
CA ILE A 306 -51.79 -21.62 44.25
C ILE A 306 -50.36 -22.19 44.10
N ASP A 307 -49.47 -22.24 45.09
CA ASP A 307 -49.32 -21.67 46.44
C ASP A 307 -47.84 -21.86 46.87
N ARG A 308 -47.35 -20.99 47.77
CA ARG A 308 -46.46 -21.20 48.95
C ARG A 308 -45.17 -22.06 48.79
N GLU A 309 -43.99 -21.73 49.34
CA GLU A 309 -43.63 -21.18 50.67
C GLU A 309 -42.30 -20.39 50.55
N GLY A 310 -42.17 -19.21 51.15
CA GLY A 310 -41.45 -19.01 52.43
C GLY A 310 -39.95 -18.82 52.19
N THR A 311 -39.31 -17.66 52.41
CA THR A 311 -39.03 -17.01 53.72
C THR A 311 -38.24 -15.73 53.37
N SER A 312 -38.75 -14.51 53.68
CA SER A 312 -38.30 -13.63 54.80
C SER A 312 -36.82 -13.17 54.67
N LEU A 313 -36.40 -11.89 54.68
CA LEU A 313 -36.92 -10.66 55.27
C LEU A 313 -36.32 -9.41 54.59
N GLN A 314 -37.18 -8.38 54.49
CA GLN A 314 -36.98 -6.92 54.73
C GLN A 314 -35.96 -6.13 53.88
N SER A 315 -36.35 -5.24 52.95
CA SER A 315 -37.30 -4.09 52.97
C SER A 315 -36.78 -2.92 53.83
N LEU A 316 -36.53 -1.71 53.31
CA LEU A 316 -37.46 -0.61 52.99
C LEU A 316 -36.54 0.63 52.77
N SER A 317 -36.84 1.69 52.01
CA SER A 317 -38.04 2.05 51.26
C SER A 317 -37.84 3.37 50.51
N ASP A 318 -38.79 3.58 49.60
CA ASP A 318 -39.49 4.83 49.28
C ASP A 318 -39.13 5.64 48.03
N ALA A 319 -40.23 5.88 47.32
CA ALA A 319 -40.40 6.37 45.99
C ALA A 319 -40.63 7.88 45.98
N ILE A 320 -40.10 8.58 44.98
CA ILE A 320 -40.70 9.83 44.50
C ILE A 320 -40.61 9.89 42.97
N ALA A 321 -41.77 9.91 42.33
CA ALA A 321 -41.94 10.29 40.94
C ALA A 321 -41.63 11.77 40.75
N THR A 322 -40.68 12.12 39.88
CA THR A 322 -40.61 13.47 39.28
C THR A 322 -40.07 13.44 37.85
N LYS A 323 -40.55 14.42 37.09
CA LYS A 323 -40.49 14.61 35.64
C LYS A 323 -39.06 14.78 35.12
N LYS A 324 -38.75 14.18 33.96
CA LYS A 324 -37.52 14.47 33.19
C LYS A 324 -37.50 15.93 32.71
N PRO A 325 -36.48 16.74 33.04
CA PRO A 325 -36.24 18.01 32.38
C PRO A 325 -35.52 17.78 31.04
N ARG A 326 -35.85 18.59 30.03
CA ARG A 326 -35.12 18.69 28.76
C ARG A 326 -33.69 19.13 29.05
N GLU A 327 -32.72 18.32 28.63
CA GLU A 327 -31.31 18.71 28.58
C GLU A 327 -31.13 19.82 27.54
N CYS A 328 -30.61 20.94 28.02
CA CYS A 328 -30.16 22.07 27.22
C CYS A 328 -28.82 21.70 26.60
N ILE A 329 -28.71 21.80 25.28
CA ILE A 329 -27.45 21.63 24.53
C ILE A 329 -26.53 22.79 24.93
N THR A 330 -25.47 22.49 25.68
CA THR A 330 -24.34 23.39 25.85
C THR A 330 -23.47 23.36 24.59
N PRO A 331 -22.96 24.51 24.11
CA PRO A 331 -22.07 24.55 22.96
C PRO A 331 -20.72 23.96 23.37
N SER A 332 -20.39 22.81 22.79
CA SER A 332 -19.10 22.14 23.00
C SER A 332 -17.96 23.07 22.60
N GLY A 333 -17.03 23.23 23.54
CA GLY A 333 -15.92 24.18 23.47
C GLY A 333 -14.91 23.91 22.36
N SER A 334 -14.21 24.99 22.04
CA SER A 334 -13.07 25.09 21.13
C SER A 334 -11.87 24.27 21.61
N SER A 335 -11.83 22.98 21.31
CA SER A 335 -10.58 22.21 21.36
C SER A 335 -9.73 22.59 20.14
N THR A 336 -8.90 23.62 20.31
CA THR A 336 -7.76 23.94 19.44
C THR A 336 -6.87 22.71 19.33
N TYR A 337 -6.82 22.11 18.14
CA TYR A 337 -5.89 21.03 17.82
C TYR A 337 -4.47 21.58 17.94
N ARG A 338 -3.76 21.22 19.01
CA ARG A 338 -2.33 21.47 19.16
C ARG A 338 -1.61 20.36 18.40
N THR A 339 -1.20 20.61 17.16
CA THR A 339 -0.35 19.69 16.41
C THR A 339 1.07 19.80 16.99
N GLU A 340 1.40 18.96 17.96
CA GLU A 340 2.79 18.79 18.39
C GLU A 340 3.53 18.04 17.28
N ILE A 341 4.31 18.78 16.49
CA ILE A 341 5.25 18.19 15.54
C ILE A 341 6.45 17.74 16.39
N SER A 342 6.45 16.47 16.80
CA SER A 342 7.65 15.85 17.34
C SER A 342 8.67 15.72 16.19
N GLU A 343 9.88 16.24 16.39
CA GLU A 343 10.99 15.99 15.47
C GLU A 343 11.37 14.51 15.58
N THR A 344 10.87 13.67 14.67
CA THR A 344 11.34 12.28 14.58
C THR A 344 12.81 12.29 14.20
N THR A 345 13.65 11.85 15.13
CA THR A 345 15.08 11.72 14.85
C THR A 345 15.29 10.58 13.86
N SER A 346 15.97 10.87 12.75
CA SER A 346 16.29 9.89 11.72
C SER A 346 17.79 9.86 11.46
N VAL A 347 18.28 8.72 10.97
CA VAL A 347 19.69 8.46 10.64
C VAL A 347 19.79 8.12 9.17
N ARG A 348 20.86 8.58 8.52
CA ARG A 348 21.14 8.26 7.12
C ARG A 348 22.18 7.15 7.02
N TYR A 349 21.92 6.19 6.16
CA TYR A 349 22.81 5.07 5.89
C TYR A 349 23.13 4.97 4.40
N SER A 350 24.37 4.58 4.08
CA SER A 350 24.73 4.06 2.77
C SER A 350 24.50 2.56 2.77
N VAL A 351 23.66 2.07 1.85
CA VAL A 351 23.24 0.66 1.83
C VAL A 351 23.30 0.07 0.43
N GLU A 352 23.47 -1.24 0.34
CA GLU A 352 23.39 -1.99 -0.92
C GLU A 352 22.18 -2.92 -0.92
N LYS A 353 21.49 -2.99 -2.07
CA LYS A 353 20.31 -3.83 -2.25
C LYS A 353 20.69 -5.23 -2.71
N PHE A 354 20.11 -6.22 -2.04
CA PHE A 354 20.24 -7.63 -2.36
C PHE A 354 18.88 -8.31 -2.54
N CYS A 355 18.85 -9.34 -3.38
CA CYS A 355 17.70 -10.23 -3.50
C CYS A 355 18.12 -11.63 -3.99
N TRP A 356 17.17 -12.56 -3.97
CA TRP A 356 17.28 -13.81 -4.69
C TRP A 356 16.95 -13.57 -6.16
N THR A 357 17.86 -13.96 -7.06
CA THR A 357 17.60 -13.96 -8.50
C THR A 357 17.62 -15.39 -9.02
N LYS A 358 16.76 -15.69 -9.99
CA LYS A 358 16.75 -16.99 -10.66
C LYS A 358 17.79 -16.95 -11.78
N GLY A 359 18.69 -17.93 -11.83
CA GLY A 359 19.63 -18.08 -12.94
C GLY A 359 18.89 -18.43 -14.24
N ASP A 360 19.21 -17.72 -15.33
CA ASP A 360 18.51 -17.87 -16.62
C ASP A 360 18.60 -19.30 -17.18
N SER A 361 19.71 -20.00 -16.95
CA SER A 361 20.00 -21.30 -17.56
C SER A 361 19.60 -22.50 -16.70
N ASP A 362 19.70 -22.40 -15.38
CA ASP A 362 19.55 -23.52 -14.45
C ASP A 362 18.29 -23.39 -13.56
N GLY A 363 17.69 -22.21 -13.52
CA GLY A 363 16.58 -21.91 -12.64
C GLY A 363 16.93 -21.89 -11.16
N ILE A 364 18.22 -21.96 -10.80
CA ILE A 364 18.70 -21.99 -9.42
C ILE A 364 18.64 -20.59 -8.84
N LEU A 365 18.21 -20.48 -7.59
CA LEU A 365 18.20 -19.22 -6.86
C LEU A 365 19.61 -18.82 -6.41
N ARG A 366 20.01 -17.59 -6.70
CA ARG A 366 21.32 -17.04 -6.36
C ARG A 366 21.18 -15.72 -5.60
N TRP A 367 21.88 -15.62 -4.48
CA TRP A 367 21.96 -14.39 -3.70
C TRP A 367 22.76 -13.36 -4.48
N THR A 368 22.11 -12.26 -4.87
CA THR A 368 22.67 -11.30 -5.82
C THR A 368 22.56 -9.88 -5.30
N LYS A 369 23.64 -9.12 -5.47
CA LYS A 369 23.65 -7.67 -5.30
C LYS A 369 23.05 -6.99 -6.53
N VAL A 370 21.99 -6.21 -6.34
CA VAL A 370 21.16 -5.66 -7.42
C VAL A 370 21.54 -4.23 -7.76
N SER A 371 22.01 -3.45 -6.78
CA SER A 371 22.29 -2.03 -6.97
C SER A 371 23.67 -1.64 -6.49
N LYS A 372 24.11 -0.46 -6.95
CA LYS A 372 25.17 0.29 -6.27
C LYS A 372 24.66 0.78 -4.91
N ALA A 373 25.58 1.23 -4.06
CA ALA A 373 25.23 1.88 -2.81
C ALA A 373 24.23 3.03 -3.03
N ILE A 374 23.15 3.03 -2.25
CA ILE A 374 22.11 4.05 -2.22
C ILE A 374 22.03 4.65 -0.83
N GLN A 375 21.52 5.88 -0.75
CA GLN A 375 21.31 6.57 0.53
C GLN A 375 19.87 6.35 0.99
N VAL A 376 19.70 5.91 2.24
CA VAL A 376 18.39 5.72 2.87
C VAL A 376 18.32 6.48 4.18
N THR A 377 17.10 6.86 4.57
CA THR A 377 16.84 7.50 5.88
C THR A 377 15.97 6.58 6.71
N VAL A 378 16.40 6.22 7.91
CA VAL A 378 15.68 5.33 8.83
C VAL A 378 15.36 6.10 10.10
N GLU A 379 14.12 6.03 10.57
CA GLU A 379 13.73 6.58 11.87
C GLU A 379 14.40 5.80 13.01
N LYS A 380 14.82 6.50 14.08
CA LYS A 380 15.49 5.84 15.21
C LYS A 380 14.57 4.97 16.05
N GLU A 381 13.29 5.34 16.11
CA GLU A 381 12.29 4.59 16.87
C GLU A 381 11.60 3.58 15.96
N HIS A 382 11.47 2.33 16.42
CA HIS A 382 10.64 1.35 15.74
C HIS A 382 9.17 1.73 15.92
N PHE A 383 8.36 1.54 14.88
CA PHE A 383 6.92 1.82 14.94
C PHE A 383 6.11 0.56 15.24
N ALA A 384 6.70 -0.63 15.11
CA ALA A 384 6.10 -1.91 15.46
C ALA A 384 7.17 -2.91 15.88
N ALA A 385 6.80 -3.87 16.72
CA ALA A 385 7.65 -5.00 17.10
C ALA A 385 6.80 -6.27 17.26
N GLY A 386 7.31 -7.37 16.73
CA GLY A 386 6.78 -8.72 16.93
C GLY A 386 7.56 -9.46 18.02
N LYS A 387 7.49 -10.79 17.99
CA LYS A 387 8.24 -11.64 18.94
C LYS A 387 9.74 -11.63 18.69
N THR A 388 10.16 -11.56 17.43
CA THR A 388 11.56 -11.74 17.01
C THR A 388 12.12 -10.57 16.23
N LYS A 389 11.26 -9.69 15.69
CA LYS A 389 11.62 -8.59 14.80
C LYS A 389 11.05 -7.26 15.25
N GLN A 390 11.80 -6.19 14.99
CA GLN A 390 11.34 -4.81 15.12
C GLN A 390 11.30 -4.15 13.74
N ALA A 391 10.35 -3.23 13.54
CA ALA A 391 10.11 -2.56 12.27
C ALA A 391 10.28 -1.04 12.41
N PHE A 392 11.08 -0.46 11.52
CA PHE A 392 11.38 0.96 11.46
C PHE A 392 10.80 1.57 10.19
N LYS A 393 10.45 2.86 10.24
CA LYS A 393 10.11 3.60 9.02
C LYS A 393 11.37 3.96 8.28
N MET A 394 11.42 3.61 7.00
CA MET A 394 12.54 3.89 6.11
C MET A 394 12.05 4.66 4.88
N THR A 395 12.79 5.69 4.49
CA THR A 395 12.53 6.46 3.27
C THR A 395 13.61 6.18 2.22
N ILE A 396 13.19 5.75 1.03
CA ILE A 396 14.06 5.50 -0.13
C ILE A 396 13.51 6.28 -1.32
N GLY A 397 14.28 7.27 -1.80
CA GLY A 397 13.85 8.08 -2.94
C GLY A 397 12.51 8.80 -2.75
N GLY A 398 12.15 9.13 -1.50
CA GLY A 398 10.88 9.76 -1.14
C GLY A 398 9.71 8.81 -0.93
N ASN A 399 9.88 7.50 -1.15
CA ASN A 399 8.88 6.48 -0.84
C ASN A 399 9.11 5.89 0.55
N LEU A 400 8.04 5.55 1.24
CA LEU A 400 8.05 5.01 2.61
C LEU A 400 8.01 3.47 2.61
N TYR A 401 8.84 2.87 3.46
CA TYR A 401 9.03 1.43 3.59
C TYR A 401 9.13 1.03 5.07
N ALA A 402 8.85 -0.24 5.35
CA ALA A 402 9.06 -0.88 6.65
C ALA A 402 10.38 -1.63 6.58
N ALA A 403 11.37 -1.19 7.35
CA ALA A 403 12.65 -1.86 7.49
C ALA A 403 12.62 -2.73 8.73
N LYS A 404 12.64 -4.04 8.56
CA LYS A 404 12.55 -5.02 9.66
C LYS A 404 13.90 -5.68 9.90
N CYS A 405 14.29 -5.84 11.16
CA CYS A 405 15.45 -6.62 11.57
C CYS A 405 15.15 -7.47 12.80
N PHE A 406 15.90 -8.55 12.98
CA PHE A 406 15.78 -9.44 14.13
C PHE A 406 16.44 -8.82 15.36
N PHE A 407 15.76 -8.90 16.50
CA PHE A 407 16.32 -8.62 17.82
C PHE A 407 16.35 -9.86 18.72
N ASP A 408 15.68 -10.95 18.32
CA ASP A 408 15.72 -12.25 18.98
C ASP A 408 15.64 -13.37 17.93
N VAL A 409 16.60 -14.31 17.99
CA VAL A 409 16.68 -15.50 17.13
C VAL A 409 16.44 -16.81 17.90
N GLY A 410 15.90 -16.75 19.12
CA GLY A 410 15.47 -17.92 19.90
C GLY A 410 16.60 -18.71 20.56
N ASN A 411 17.85 -18.25 20.49
CA ASN A 411 19.00 -18.94 21.08
C ASN A 411 19.13 -18.75 22.61
N GLY A 412 18.16 -18.06 23.24
CA GLY A 412 18.19 -17.75 24.67
C GLY A 412 19.32 -16.80 25.08
N SER A 413 20.01 -16.23 24.10
CA SER A 413 21.07 -15.26 24.31
C SER A 413 20.48 -13.96 24.85
N ILE A 414 21.04 -13.48 25.95
CA ILE A 414 20.76 -12.14 26.48
C ILE A 414 21.45 -11.07 25.60
N PHE A 415 22.40 -11.48 24.74
CA PHE A 415 23.16 -10.59 23.87
C PHE A 415 22.37 -10.22 22.61
N GLU A 416 22.65 -9.03 22.10
CA GLU A 416 22.14 -8.53 20.81
C GLU A 416 22.44 -9.52 19.68
N VAL A 417 21.50 -9.67 18.74
CA VAL A 417 21.64 -10.54 17.56
C VAL A 417 22.79 -10.02 16.70
N SER A 418 23.73 -10.90 16.35
CA SER A 418 24.86 -10.53 15.49
C SER A 418 24.39 -10.12 14.09
N ASN A 419 25.17 -9.28 13.41
CA ASN A 419 24.87 -8.88 12.03
C ASN A 419 24.78 -10.10 11.09
N GLU A 420 25.64 -11.09 11.31
CA GLU A 420 25.66 -12.34 10.56
C GLU A 420 24.39 -13.16 10.78
N ASP A 421 23.95 -13.34 12.03
CA ASP A 421 22.74 -14.10 12.36
C ASP A 421 21.48 -13.39 11.84
N ASN A 422 21.39 -12.07 12.02
CA ASN A 422 20.30 -11.26 11.47
C ASN A 422 20.24 -11.40 9.94
N LEU A 423 21.37 -11.26 9.25
CA LEU A 423 21.40 -11.40 7.79
C LEU A 423 21.03 -12.82 7.32
N ALA A 424 21.46 -13.87 8.06
CA ALA A 424 21.10 -15.25 7.75
C ALA A 424 19.58 -15.47 7.84
N GLU A 425 18.95 -15.02 8.92
CA GLU A 425 17.49 -15.16 9.09
C GLU A 425 16.69 -14.29 8.10
N LEU A 426 17.16 -13.07 7.80
CA LEU A 426 16.54 -12.25 6.77
C LEU A 426 16.60 -12.91 5.39
N LYS A 427 17.72 -13.58 5.05
CA LYS A 427 17.84 -14.35 3.78
C LYS A 427 16.82 -15.49 3.71
N ASN A 428 16.61 -16.21 4.82
CA ASN A 428 15.60 -17.26 4.91
C ASN A 428 14.19 -16.66 4.74
N GLU A 429 13.89 -15.53 5.36
CA GLU A 429 12.61 -14.85 5.21
C GLU A 429 12.36 -14.39 3.77
N LEU A 430 13.35 -13.76 3.13
CA LEU A 430 13.23 -13.35 1.73
C LEU A 430 13.06 -14.56 0.80
N LEU A 431 13.69 -15.70 1.10
CA LEU A 431 13.50 -16.95 0.36
C LEU A 431 12.04 -17.45 0.49
N ARG A 432 11.47 -17.44 1.71
CA ARG A 432 10.06 -17.78 1.93
C ARG A 432 9.12 -16.87 1.13
N GLN A 433 9.39 -15.57 1.09
CA GLN A 433 8.58 -14.62 0.32
C GLN A 433 8.68 -14.86 -1.20
N ASP A 434 9.87 -15.11 -1.75
CA ASP A 434 10.04 -15.45 -3.17
C ASP A 434 9.32 -16.76 -3.53
N LEU A 435 9.40 -17.78 -2.67
CA LEU A 435 8.66 -19.02 -2.85
C LEU A 435 7.14 -18.77 -2.83
N GLY A 436 6.67 -18.01 -1.83
CA GLY A 436 5.27 -17.59 -1.71
C GLY A 436 4.78 -16.86 -2.95
N LYS A 437 5.58 -15.94 -3.50
CA LYS A 437 5.26 -15.18 -4.71
C LYS A 437 5.02 -16.10 -5.90
N ARG A 438 5.94 -17.05 -6.16
CA ARG A 438 5.83 -18.01 -7.27
C ARG A 438 4.65 -18.95 -7.09
N THR A 439 4.40 -19.41 -5.88
CA THR A 439 3.26 -20.29 -5.59
C THR A 439 1.95 -19.52 -5.72
N ALA A 440 1.89 -18.26 -5.30
CA ALA A 440 0.71 -17.40 -5.49
C ALA A 440 0.44 -17.14 -6.98
N GLU A 441 1.47 -16.92 -7.79
CA GLU A 441 1.34 -16.80 -9.25
C GLU A 441 0.77 -18.08 -9.90
N ARG A 442 1.26 -19.26 -9.50
CA ARG A 442 0.72 -20.55 -9.97
C ARG A 442 -0.72 -20.78 -9.50
N PHE A 443 -0.99 -20.52 -8.23
CA PHE A 443 -2.33 -20.63 -7.63
C PHE A 443 -3.34 -19.74 -8.35
N VAL A 444 -3.01 -18.45 -8.51
CA VAL A 444 -3.87 -17.50 -9.21
C VAL A 444 -4.09 -17.95 -10.64
N LYS A 445 -3.02 -18.33 -11.36
CA LYS A 445 -3.11 -18.85 -12.74
C LYS A 445 -4.04 -20.06 -12.83
N GLN A 446 -3.88 -21.04 -11.95
CA GLN A 446 -4.71 -22.24 -11.93
C GLN A 446 -6.18 -21.93 -11.58
N ALA A 447 -6.44 -20.96 -10.70
CA ALA A 447 -7.79 -20.47 -10.48
C ALA A 447 -8.40 -19.89 -11.77
N GLN A 448 -7.59 -19.22 -12.60
CA GLN A 448 -8.06 -18.71 -13.90
C GLN A 448 -8.42 -19.84 -14.86
N ASP A 449 -7.53 -20.83 -14.96
CA ASP A 449 -7.72 -21.97 -15.85
C ASP A 449 -8.96 -22.81 -15.46
N LEU A 450 -9.30 -22.84 -14.16
CA LEU A 450 -10.45 -23.56 -13.61
C LEU A 450 -11.71 -22.70 -13.42
N GLU A 451 -11.65 -21.42 -13.77
CA GLU A 451 -12.70 -20.41 -13.50
C GLU A 451 -13.13 -20.40 -12.01
N ALA A 452 -12.20 -20.70 -11.10
CA ALA A 452 -12.45 -20.73 -9.66
C ALA A 452 -12.53 -19.30 -9.12
N SER A 453 -13.53 -19.03 -8.26
CA SER A 453 -13.63 -17.73 -7.61
C SER A 453 -12.66 -17.63 -6.45
N VAL A 454 -11.54 -16.92 -6.65
CA VAL A 454 -10.50 -16.67 -5.65
C VAL A 454 -10.20 -15.18 -5.50
N TYR A 455 -9.97 -14.70 -4.29
CA TYR A 455 -9.48 -13.34 -4.12
C TYR A 455 -8.13 -13.17 -4.82
N ASN A 456 -7.91 -12.02 -5.47
CA ASN A 456 -6.64 -11.77 -6.15
C ASN A 456 -5.55 -11.59 -5.09
N ILE A 457 -4.68 -12.59 -4.92
CA ILE A 457 -3.57 -12.55 -3.95
C ILE A 457 -2.25 -12.30 -4.68
N CYS A 458 -1.33 -11.59 -4.03
CA CYS A 458 0.06 -11.49 -4.44
C CYS A 458 0.95 -11.32 -3.21
N VAL A 459 2.21 -11.73 -3.28
CA VAL A 459 3.19 -11.47 -2.21
C VAL A 459 3.90 -10.14 -2.47
N ASP A 460 4.19 -9.37 -1.42
CA ASP A 460 4.92 -8.11 -1.52
C ASP A 460 6.32 -8.32 -2.13
N ASP A 461 6.83 -7.29 -2.80
CA ASP A 461 8.11 -7.36 -3.49
C ASP A 461 9.26 -6.90 -2.58
N ALA A 462 9.49 -7.67 -1.51
CA ALA A 462 10.50 -7.34 -0.52
C ALA A 462 11.92 -7.49 -1.05
N PHE A 463 12.86 -6.83 -0.38
CA PHE A 463 14.28 -6.92 -0.65
C PHE A 463 15.08 -6.66 0.60
N ILE A 464 16.37 -7.02 0.59
CA ILE A 464 17.26 -6.76 1.72
C ILE A 464 18.17 -5.59 1.42
N LEU A 465 18.39 -4.74 2.42
CA LEU A 465 19.40 -3.70 2.42
C LEU A 465 20.44 -4.01 3.47
N VAL A 466 21.73 -3.89 3.10
CA VAL A 466 22.86 -4.07 4.02
C VAL A 466 23.64 -2.77 4.08
N VAL A 467 23.95 -2.29 5.28
CA VAL A 467 24.78 -1.10 5.53
C VAL A 467 26.22 -1.38 5.10
N VAL A 468 26.79 -0.49 4.27
CA VAL A 468 28.13 -0.67 3.70
C VAL A 468 29.17 0.31 4.22
N ASP A 469 28.78 1.28 5.03
CA ASP A 469 29.70 2.20 5.68
C ASP A 469 29.21 2.65 7.07
N GLY A 470 30.15 3.11 7.90
CA GLY A 470 29.87 3.67 9.22
C GLY A 470 29.90 2.66 10.37
N PRO A 471 29.45 3.06 11.57
CA PRO A 471 29.54 2.23 12.77
C PRO A 471 28.61 1.01 12.76
N GLU A 472 27.61 1.01 11.88
CA GLU A 472 26.60 -0.07 11.72
C GLU A 472 26.90 -0.92 10.48
N GLU A 473 28.15 -0.94 9.99
CA GLU A 473 28.53 -1.74 8.80
C GLU A 473 28.17 -3.22 8.99
N GLY A 474 27.53 -3.81 7.97
CA GLY A 474 27.03 -5.17 8.00
C GLY A 474 25.61 -5.32 8.58
N HIS A 475 25.07 -4.30 9.24
CA HIS A 475 23.68 -4.33 9.70
C HIS A 475 22.72 -4.43 8.51
N ALA A 476 21.61 -5.15 8.67
CA ALA A 476 20.73 -5.50 7.58
C ALA A 476 19.24 -5.39 7.94
N TRP A 477 18.43 -5.06 6.94
CA TRP A 477 16.97 -5.06 7.03
C TRP A 477 16.34 -5.78 5.85
N ILE A 478 15.24 -6.51 6.08
CA ILE A 478 14.27 -6.80 5.02
C ILE A 478 13.30 -5.62 4.92
N VAL A 479 13.00 -5.21 3.69
CA VAL A 479 12.31 -3.96 3.39
C VAL A 479 11.04 -4.25 2.61
N ASP A 480 9.90 -3.96 3.24
CA ASP A 480 8.55 -4.08 2.66
C ASP A 480 7.97 -2.70 2.37
N LYS A 481 7.04 -2.59 1.43
CA LYS A 481 6.39 -1.30 1.16
C LYS A 481 5.39 -0.95 2.27
N ILE A 482 5.49 0.25 2.85
CA ILE A 482 4.46 0.74 3.77
C ILE A 482 3.30 1.31 2.95
N TYR A 483 2.10 0.84 3.26
CA TYR A 483 0.86 1.48 2.85
C TYR A 483 0.42 2.37 4.02
N GLU A 484 0.49 3.69 3.85
CA GLU A 484 -0.09 4.60 4.83
C GLU A 484 -1.58 4.27 5.00
N ASP A 485 -2.08 4.29 6.24
CA ASP A 485 -3.42 3.85 6.63
C ASP A 485 -3.65 2.32 6.52
N ALA A 486 -2.59 1.52 6.37
CA ALA A 486 -2.67 0.05 6.32
C ALA A 486 -3.28 -0.58 7.55
N GLU A 487 -3.21 0.05 8.73
CA GLU A 487 -3.69 -0.54 9.99
C GLU A 487 -5.15 -1.00 9.89
N ILE A 488 -5.97 -0.32 9.09
CA ILE A 488 -7.39 -0.68 8.88
C ILE A 488 -7.55 -1.87 7.92
N ALA A 489 -6.55 -2.14 7.09
CA ALA A 489 -6.59 -3.11 6.01
C ALA A 489 -5.72 -4.36 6.25
N ILE A 490 -4.88 -4.37 7.29
CA ILE A 490 -4.09 -5.53 7.69
C ILE A 490 -5.02 -6.57 8.32
N ARG A 491 -4.97 -7.80 7.80
CA ARG A 491 -5.70 -8.94 8.34
C ARG A 491 -4.81 -10.17 8.40
N LYS A 492 -4.90 -10.89 9.51
CA LYS A 492 -4.29 -12.19 9.72
C LYS A 492 -5.32 -13.29 9.45
N PHE A 493 -4.95 -14.28 8.65
CA PHE A 493 -5.82 -15.36 8.17
C PHE A 493 -5.44 -16.71 8.77
N SER A 494 -4.17 -16.93 9.07
CA SER A 494 -3.69 -18.08 9.82
C SER A 494 -2.64 -17.66 10.84
N GLY A 495 -2.45 -18.47 11.87
CA GLY A 495 -1.35 -18.37 12.82
C GLY A 495 -0.26 -19.37 12.50
N THR A 496 0.82 -19.40 13.29
CA THR A 496 1.83 -20.46 13.20
C THR A 496 1.24 -21.86 13.44
N ASP A 497 0.33 -21.98 14.40
CA ASP A 497 -0.32 -23.25 14.79
C ASP A 497 -1.85 -23.19 14.61
N GLN A 498 -2.32 -22.34 13.70
CA GLN A 498 -3.73 -22.11 13.47
C GLN A 498 -3.99 -22.06 11.97
N ALA A 499 -4.59 -23.10 11.43
CA ALA A 499 -5.00 -23.20 10.03
C ALA A 499 -6.47 -23.60 9.92
N GLY A 500 -7.12 -23.20 8.83
CA GLY A 500 -8.56 -23.36 8.70
C GLY A 500 -9.32 -22.44 9.66
N GLY A 501 -10.62 -22.26 9.44
CA GLY A 501 -11.45 -21.35 10.22
C GLY A 501 -11.79 -20.04 9.52
N ASN A 502 -11.40 -19.88 8.26
CA ASN A 502 -11.97 -18.88 7.37
C ASN A 502 -13.07 -19.49 6.48
N ASP A 503 -14.01 -20.23 7.06
CA ASP A 503 -15.00 -21.05 6.34
C ASP A 503 -16.31 -20.30 5.99
N SER A 504 -16.47 -19.07 6.48
CA SER A 504 -17.65 -18.25 6.18
C SER A 504 -17.82 -18.05 4.66
N GLU A 505 -19.01 -18.34 4.14
CA GLU A 505 -19.36 -18.13 2.73
C GLU A 505 -19.23 -16.67 2.28
N GLU A 506 -19.30 -15.74 3.23
CA GLU A 506 -19.14 -14.31 2.97
C GLU A 506 -17.66 -13.89 2.91
N ASP A 507 -16.76 -14.69 3.46
CA ASP A 507 -15.33 -14.39 3.56
C ASP A 507 -14.52 -15.04 2.44
N LEU A 508 -14.67 -14.50 1.24
CA LEU A 508 -13.90 -14.96 0.08
C LEU A 508 -12.38 -14.80 0.29
N VAL A 509 -11.94 -13.74 0.98
CA VAL A 509 -10.52 -13.46 1.20
C VAL A 509 -9.89 -14.55 2.07
N GLY A 510 -10.52 -14.85 3.21
CA GLY A 510 -10.02 -15.88 4.11
C GLY A 510 -10.09 -17.29 3.51
N ARG A 511 -11.18 -17.66 2.82
CA ARG A 511 -11.25 -18.95 2.08
C ARG A 511 -10.15 -19.08 1.04
N THR A 512 -9.80 -17.97 0.38
CA THR A 512 -8.70 -17.95 -0.60
C THR A 512 -7.36 -18.20 0.08
N CYS A 513 -7.10 -17.62 1.25
CA CYS A 513 -5.88 -17.87 2.01
C CYS A 513 -5.78 -19.33 2.51
N ASP A 514 -6.87 -19.90 3.01
CA ASP A 514 -6.92 -21.31 3.41
C ASP A 514 -6.65 -22.25 2.23
N ALA A 515 -7.27 -21.97 1.07
CA ALA A 515 -7.07 -22.74 -0.15
C ALA A 515 -5.66 -22.55 -0.74
N PHE A 516 -5.08 -21.37 -0.62
CA PHE A 516 -3.69 -21.09 -1.02
C PHE A 516 -2.69 -21.90 -0.18
N ALA A 517 -2.90 -22.00 1.13
CA ALA A 517 -2.07 -22.85 2.00
C ALA A 517 -2.16 -24.33 1.58
N HIS A 518 -3.38 -24.85 1.39
CA HIS A 518 -3.57 -26.23 0.95
C HIS A 518 -2.99 -26.47 -0.46
N TYR A 519 -3.16 -25.51 -1.37
CA TYR A 519 -2.54 -25.57 -2.69
C TYR A 519 -1.02 -25.67 -2.61
N ALA A 520 -0.37 -24.87 -1.76
CA ALA A 520 1.08 -24.94 -1.56
C ALA A 520 1.54 -26.30 -1.03
N TYR A 521 0.77 -26.89 -0.10
CA TYR A 521 1.00 -28.26 0.38
C TYR A 521 0.88 -29.30 -0.73
N TYR A 522 -0.16 -29.21 -1.58
CA TYR A 522 -0.33 -30.11 -2.71
C TYR A 522 0.75 -29.93 -3.80
N ASP A 523 1.00 -28.70 -4.23
CA ASP A 523 1.94 -28.33 -5.29
C ASP A 523 3.40 -28.65 -4.92
N SER A 524 3.73 -28.60 -3.63
CA SER A 524 5.04 -29.02 -3.12
C SER A 524 5.17 -30.52 -2.87
N VAL A 525 4.19 -31.33 -3.31
CA VAL A 525 4.16 -32.78 -3.05
C VAL A 525 4.24 -33.08 -1.55
N ARG A 526 3.48 -32.31 -0.75
CA ARG A 526 3.37 -32.43 0.72
C ARG A 526 4.64 -32.09 1.49
N THR A 527 5.60 -31.41 0.88
CA THR A 527 6.88 -31.08 1.54
C THR A 527 6.89 -29.72 2.23
N LEU A 528 5.90 -28.86 1.94
CA LEU A 528 5.87 -27.48 2.39
C LEU A 528 4.45 -26.92 2.52
N VAL A 529 4.17 -26.15 3.57
CA VAL A 529 2.94 -25.35 3.68
C VAL A 529 3.24 -23.94 4.18
N PHE A 530 2.48 -22.96 3.67
CA PHE A 530 2.51 -21.59 4.20
C PHE A 530 1.57 -21.45 5.40
N VAL A 531 2.08 -20.87 6.48
CA VAL A 531 1.35 -20.54 7.70
C VAL A 531 1.59 -19.08 8.08
N ASP A 532 0.95 -18.62 9.15
CA ASP A 532 1.00 -17.22 9.58
C ASP A 532 0.65 -16.24 8.44
N ILE A 533 -0.33 -16.63 7.60
CA ILE A 533 -0.72 -15.87 6.43
C ILE A 533 -1.40 -14.58 6.89
N GLU A 534 -0.77 -13.46 6.59
CA GLU A 534 -1.32 -12.13 6.79
C GLU A 534 -1.09 -11.25 5.56
N GLY A 535 -1.91 -10.22 5.43
CA GLY A 535 -1.81 -9.32 4.28
C GLY A 535 -2.63 -8.05 4.41
N ILE A 536 -2.41 -7.13 3.47
CA ILE A 536 -3.15 -5.88 3.31
C ILE A 536 -4.16 -6.05 2.19
N ASP A 537 -5.44 -5.90 2.51
CA ASP A 537 -6.48 -5.83 1.49
C ASP A 537 -6.54 -4.44 0.88
N THR A 538 -6.02 -4.29 -0.35
CA THR A 538 -6.00 -3.00 -1.05
C THR A 538 -7.42 -2.49 -1.39
N GLY A 539 -8.42 -3.37 -1.36
CA GLY A 539 -9.84 -3.01 -1.51
C GLY A 539 -10.38 -2.17 -0.36
N LEU A 540 -9.81 -2.32 0.84
CA LEU A 540 -10.19 -1.58 2.05
C LEU A 540 -9.46 -0.26 2.20
N LEU A 541 -8.36 -0.04 1.47
CA LEU A 541 -7.63 1.23 1.51
C LEU A 541 -8.47 2.40 0.98
N PRO A 542 -8.29 3.63 1.51
CA PRO A 542 -9.02 4.81 1.05
C PRO A 542 -8.88 5.05 -0.47
N ALA A 543 -9.98 5.42 -1.13
CA ALA A 543 -10.03 5.59 -2.59
C ALA A 543 -9.07 6.66 -3.15
N ALA A 544 -8.64 7.63 -2.32
CA ALA A 544 -7.65 8.64 -2.72
C ALA A 544 -6.25 8.07 -2.95
N ARG A 545 -5.94 6.93 -2.34
CA ARG A 545 -4.64 6.25 -2.42
C ARG A 545 -4.64 5.07 -3.36
N ARG A 546 -5.82 4.52 -3.66
CA ARG A 546 -5.96 3.55 -4.74
C ARG A 546 -5.70 4.26 -6.06
N ASN A 547 -4.72 3.77 -6.80
CA ASN A 547 -4.69 4.02 -8.22
C ASN A 547 -6.04 3.53 -8.77
N ARG A 548 -6.89 4.42 -9.29
CA ARG A 548 -8.28 4.10 -9.66
C ARG A 548 -8.38 2.99 -10.72
N LEU A 549 -7.26 2.61 -11.32
CA LEU A 549 -7.12 1.55 -12.31
C LEU A 549 -6.70 0.21 -11.70
N GLU A 550 -6.12 0.20 -10.49
CA GLU A 550 -5.66 -1.02 -9.84
C GLU A 550 -6.84 -1.76 -9.19
N ARG A 551 -6.88 -3.07 -9.45
CA ARG A 551 -7.90 -3.95 -8.88
C ARG A 551 -7.63 -4.18 -7.39
N PRO A 552 -8.68 -4.32 -6.56
CA PRO A 552 -8.53 -4.84 -5.20
C PRO A 552 -7.78 -6.17 -5.23
N ARG A 553 -6.77 -6.28 -4.36
CA ARG A 553 -5.94 -7.46 -4.19
C ARG A 553 -5.49 -7.55 -2.74
N LEU A 554 -5.18 -8.76 -2.30
CA LEU A 554 -4.56 -9.01 -1.01
C LEU A 554 -3.04 -9.10 -1.20
N VAL A 555 -2.31 -8.14 -0.64
CA VAL A 555 -0.85 -8.15 -0.64
C VAL A 555 -0.38 -8.88 0.60
N LEU A 556 0.07 -10.12 0.44
CA LEU A 556 0.63 -10.96 1.50
C LEU A 556 2.06 -10.54 1.82
N PHE A 557 2.45 -10.59 3.08
CA PHE A 557 3.82 -10.33 3.54
C PHE A 557 4.11 -11.18 4.77
N ASP A 558 5.39 -11.26 5.16
CA ASP A 558 5.84 -11.98 6.36
C ASP A 558 5.36 -13.45 6.44
N LEU A 559 5.33 -14.14 5.30
CA LEU A 559 4.91 -15.54 5.23
C LEU A 559 5.87 -16.45 6.02
N MET A 560 5.27 -17.35 6.80
CA MET A 560 5.96 -18.41 7.50
C MET A 560 5.75 -19.73 6.78
N VAL A 561 6.69 -20.67 6.98
CA VAL A 561 6.69 -21.96 6.31
C VAL A 561 6.87 -23.06 7.35
N HIS A 562 6.13 -24.15 7.17
CA HIS A 562 6.53 -25.46 7.72
C HIS A 562 6.99 -26.34 6.57
N SER A 563 8.10 -27.02 6.75
CA SER A 563 8.67 -27.90 5.73
C SER A 563 9.14 -29.23 6.31
N SER A 564 9.14 -30.28 5.51
CA SER A 564 9.65 -31.60 5.91
C SER A 564 11.11 -31.54 6.40
N GLU A 565 11.93 -30.73 5.73
CA GLU A 565 13.37 -30.60 6.02
C GLU A 565 13.70 -29.58 7.13
N LYS A 566 12.71 -28.80 7.58
CA LYS A 566 12.87 -27.74 8.59
C LYS A 566 13.94 -26.69 8.22
N LEU A 567 14.02 -26.31 6.94
CA LEU A 567 15.09 -25.43 6.43
C LEU A 567 14.70 -23.96 6.29
N TYR A 568 13.44 -23.60 6.53
CA TYR A 568 12.96 -22.24 6.25
C TYR A 568 13.01 -21.36 7.48
N GLY A 569 14.11 -21.39 8.24
CA GLY A 569 14.42 -20.44 9.32
C GLY A 569 13.53 -20.53 10.57
N LEU A 570 13.56 -19.48 11.38
CA LEU A 570 12.85 -19.42 12.66
C LEU A 570 11.35 -19.66 12.50
N GLY A 571 10.82 -20.56 13.33
CA GLY A 571 9.39 -20.92 13.37
C GLY A 571 8.97 -22.00 12.38
N ASP A 572 9.87 -22.52 11.55
CA ASP A 572 9.64 -23.79 10.83
C ASP A 572 9.57 -24.94 11.84
N LYS A 573 8.41 -25.57 11.95
CA LYS A 573 8.15 -26.66 12.91
C LYS A 573 8.36 -28.06 12.32
N GLY A 574 8.88 -28.16 11.10
CA GLY A 574 9.13 -29.46 10.51
C GLY A 574 7.84 -30.20 10.14
N GLU A 575 7.95 -31.53 10.09
CA GLU A 575 6.81 -32.47 10.00
C GLU A 575 5.73 -32.24 11.06
N LYS A 576 6.10 -31.86 12.29
CA LYS A 576 5.10 -31.55 13.32
C LYS A 576 4.17 -30.42 12.88
N GLY A 577 4.73 -29.38 12.27
CA GLY A 577 3.95 -28.27 11.72
C GLY A 577 3.05 -28.68 10.55
N LEU A 578 3.56 -29.54 9.66
CA LEU A 578 2.78 -30.11 8.55
C LEU A 578 1.59 -30.94 9.04
N ASN A 579 1.83 -31.80 10.03
CA ASN A 579 0.78 -32.61 10.66
C ASN A 579 -0.27 -31.74 11.34
N THR A 580 0.15 -30.75 12.15
CA THR A 580 -0.77 -29.79 12.77
C THR A 580 -1.60 -29.04 11.73
N PHE A 581 -1.02 -28.63 10.60
CA PHE A 581 -1.77 -28.04 9.50
C PHE A 581 -2.82 -29.01 8.94
N GLY A 582 -2.45 -30.28 8.69
CA GLY A 582 -3.37 -31.31 8.23
C GLY A 582 -4.53 -31.57 9.18
N GLU A 583 -4.28 -31.56 10.50
CA GLU A 583 -5.30 -31.80 11.54
C GLU A 583 -6.35 -30.69 11.59
N GLN A 584 -5.93 -29.46 11.31
CA GLN A 584 -6.76 -28.27 11.47
C GLN A 584 -7.45 -27.84 10.17
N HIS A 585 -6.81 -28.05 9.02
CA HIS A 585 -7.31 -27.58 7.74
C HIS A 585 -8.61 -28.28 7.34
N GLN A 586 -9.63 -27.48 7.04
CA GLN A 586 -10.88 -27.94 6.45
C GLN A 586 -10.97 -27.44 5.01
N CYS A 587 -11.12 -28.36 4.07
CA CYS A 587 -11.29 -28.01 2.67
C CYS A 587 -12.53 -27.13 2.49
N ASN A 588 -12.37 -26.03 1.75
CA ASN A 588 -13.47 -25.18 1.35
C ASN A 588 -13.78 -25.36 -0.15
N SER A 589 -14.76 -24.62 -0.65
CA SER A 589 -15.19 -24.72 -2.05
C SER A 589 -14.09 -24.45 -3.08
N ILE A 590 -13.10 -23.61 -2.74
CA ILE A 590 -11.96 -23.35 -3.62
C ILE A 590 -11.05 -24.57 -3.68
N CYS A 591 -10.76 -25.20 -2.53
CA CYS A 591 -10.00 -26.46 -2.47
C CYS A 591 -10.67 -27.54 -3.33
N THR A 592 -11.99 -27.71 -3.20
CA THR A 592 -12.77 -28.64 -4.02
C THR A 592 -12.69 -28.31 -5.50
N LYS A 593 -12.80 -27.03 -5.88
CA LYS A 593 -12.71 -26.59 -7.29
C LYS A 593 -11.36 -26.89 -7.91
N PHE A 594 -10.31 -26.80 -7.11
CA PHE A 594 -8.94 -27.15 -7.52
C PHE A 594 -8.71 -28.67 -7.59
N GLY A 595 -9.67 -29.49 -7.14
CA GLY A 595 -9.49 -30.93 -7.04
C GLY A 595 -8.45 -31.33 -6.01
N LEU A 596 -8.23 -30.51 -4.98
CA LEU A 596 -7.27 -30.82 -3.93
C LEU A 596 -7.81 -31.97 -3.08
N PRO A 597 -7.05 -33.06 -2.91
CA PRO A 597 -7.48 -34.17 -2.05
C PRO A 597 -7.54 -33.68 -0.59
N PRO A 598 -8.43 -34.24 0.25
CA PRO A 598 -8.33 -34.03 1.69
C PRO A 598 -6.93 -34.37 2.20
N ILE A 599 -6.46 -33.61 3.19
CA ILE A 599 -5.13 -33.85 3.77
C ILE A 599 -5.21 -35.12 4.61
N ASP A 600 -4.70 -36.20 4.05
CA ASP A 600 -4.63 -37.48 4.72
C ASP A 600 -3.42 -37.49 5.66
N ILE A 601 -3.68 -37.39 6.95
CA ILE A 601 -2.68 -37.53 8.00
C ILE A 601 -2.57 -39.02 8.21
N GLY A 602 -1.74 -39.66 7.38
CA GLY A 602 -1.55 -41.11 7.42
C GLY A 602 -1.48 -41.55 8.86
N ASP A 603 -2.44 -42.39 9.25
CA ASP A 603 -2.71 -42.76 10.62
C ASP A 603 -1.39 -43.30 11.19
N GLY A 604 -0.70 -42.45 11.96
CA GLY A 604 0.66 -42.65 12.49
C GLY A 604 0.81 -43.85 13.43
N SER A 605 -0.11 -44.81 13.34
CA SER A 605 -0.03 -46.20 13.78
C SER A 605 1.02 -47.04 13.05
N GLY A 606 1.96 -46.40 12.35
CA GLY A 606 3.27 -46.99 12.10
C GLY A 606 3.93 -47.27 13.43
N ASP A 607 3.60 -48.45 13.95
CA ASP A 607 4.25 -49.21 15.00
C ASP A 607 5.77 -49.03 14.86
N ASP A 608 6.32 -48.01 15.51
CA ASP A 608 7.76 -47.87 15.81
C ASP A 608 8.10 -48.88 16.92
N GLY A 609 7.68 -50.12 16.66
CA GLY A 609 7.88 -51.30 17.45
C GLY A 609 9.34 -51.66 17.36
N GLY A 610 10.09 -51.08 18.29
CA GLY A 610 11.29 -51.64 18.89
C GLY A 610 12.43 -51.97 17.94
N ASP A 611 13.48 -51.16 18.02
CA ASP A 611 14.79 -51.77 18.20
C ASP A 611 15.43 -51.21 19.48
N GLU A 612 15.59 -52.14 20.41
CA GLU A 612 16.28 -52.03 21.68
C GLU A 612 17.69 -51.45 21.48
N ASP A 613 18.05 -50.55 22.40
CA ASP A 613 19.42 -50.32 22.83
C ASP A 613 20.10 -51.65 23.20
N THR A 614 20.64 -52.38 22.22
CA THR A 614 21.68 -53.38 22.48
C THR A 614 23.03 -52.69 22.32
N ALA A 615 23.53 -52.19 23.46
CA ALA A 615 24.91 -51.73 23.59
C ALA A 615 25.89 -52.85 23.14
N PRO A 616 26.88 -52.56 22.30
CA PRO A 616 27.90 -53.54 21.95
C PRO A 616 28.77 -53.84 23.18
N SER A 617 28.72 -55.09 23.62
CA SER A 617 29.60 -55.68 24.63
C SER A 617 31.07 -55.64 24.12
N PRO A 618 32.05 -55.26 24.96
CA PRO A 618 33.46 -55.22 24.54
C PRO A 618 34.03 -56.64 24.47
N ALA A 619 34.28 -57.13 23.27
CA ALA A 619 34.99 -58.38 23.04
C ALA A 619 36.48 -58.23 23.38
N HIS A 620 36.92 -59.09 24.29
CA HIS A 620 38.30 -59.48 24.52
C HIS A 620 39.02 -59.84 23.22
N ASN A 621 40.22 -59.28 23.03
CA ASN A 621 41.27 -59.92 22.25
C ASN A 621 42.50 -60.11 23.16
N ALA A 622 42.73 -61.36 23.53
CA ALA A 622 44.04 -61.90 23.88
C ALA A 622 44.17 -63.24 23.14
N GLU A 623 45.24 -63.33 22.35
CA GLU A 623 45.79 -64.48 21.59
C GLU A 623 45.03 -65.00 20.36
#